data_AF-A0A937FDQ7-F1
#
_entry.id   AF-A0A937FDQ7-F1
#
_cell.length_a   1.000
_cell.length_b   1.000
_cell.length_c   1.000
_cell.angle_alpha   90.00
_cell.angle_beta   90.00
_cell.angle_gamma   90.00
#
_symmetry.space_group_name_H-M   'P 1'
#
loop_
_entity.id
_entity.type
_entity.pdbx_description
1 polymer ?
#
loop_
_entity_poly.entity_id
_entity_poly.type
_entity_poly.pdbx_seq_one_letter_code
_entity_poly.pdbx_strand_id
1 'polypeptide(L)'
;MEFLSKVIKQKPNKINLEYITSNKNVITEANDQFYKEDVSLKGWASWIFSVVFSFVAFVLLLLSGGSGSLIIEIILFIVAFIMLIYGFIAPARFKIYDRLNGIVFLPNRIGKDATLNFSTSVGFIKYINSSPGVMSGMLKLLSSRKRPRQGGFLAQHNLDNVWAFTVWYMDKNRPLPPGTAFDPYRQKDFERRKAEGFPKPLYPSNIATPEATKAQQAERLRIGKW
;
A
#
# COMPACT_ATOMS: atom_id res chain seq x y z
N MET A 1 -6.26 -16.22 12.28
CA MET A 1 -5.33 -15.78 11.22
C MET A 1 -5.69 -16.55 9.97
N GLU A 2 -5.61 -15.95 8.79
CA GLU A 2 -6.16 -16.55 7.56
C GLU A 2 -5.21 -16.33 6.37
N PHE A 3 -4.97 -17.38 5.58
CA PHE A 3 -4.21 -17.26 4.33
C PHE A 3 -5.17 -17.04 3.17
N LEU A 4 -4.84 -16.09 2.30
CA LEU A 4 -5.66 -15.76 1.15
C LEU A 4 -5.15 -16.48 -0.11
N SER A 5 -6.09 -17.12 -0.80
CA SER A 5 -5.88 -17.55 -2.18
C SER A 5 -5.80 -16.34 -3.10
N LYS A 6 -4.96 -16.40 -4.13
CA LYS A 6 -4.91 -15.40 -5.21
C LYS A 6 -6.08 -15.61 -6.16
N VAL A 7 -7.29 -15.36 -5.67
CA VAL A 7 -8.54 -15.47 -6.41
C VAL A 7 -9.26 -14.15 -6.26
N ILE A 8 -9.71 -13.57 -7.37
CA ILE A 8 -10.53 -12.36 -7.33
C ILE A 8 -11.96 -12.79 -6.99
N LYS A 9 -12.36 -12.59 -5.73
CA LYS A 9 -13.71 -12.94 -5.24
C LYS A 9 -14.74 -11.85 -5.48
N GLN A 10 -14.31 -10.60 -5.53
CA GLN A 10 -15.17 -9.43 -5.65
C GLN A 10 -14.53 -8.35 -6.52
N LYS A 11 -15.34 -7.38 -6.95
CA LYS A 11 -14.86 -6.28 -7.77
C LYS A 11 -14.08 -5.29 -6.88
N PRO A 12 -12.82 -4.94 -7.22
CA PRO A 12 -12.07 -3.94 -6.48
C PRO A 12 -12.66 -2.54 -6.68
N ASN A 13 -12.31 -1.63 -5.77
CA ASN A 13 -12.69 -0.23 -5.89
C ASN A 13 -12.06 0.38 -7.13
N LYS A 14 -12.79 1.32 -7.72
CA LYS A 14 -12.31 2.07 -8.87
C LYS A 14 -11.19 3.02 -8.41
N ILE A 15 -10.05 2.99 -9.08
CA ILE A 15 -9.00 4.00 -8.87
C ILE A 15 -9.21 5.13 -9.87
N ASN A 16 -9.72 6.26 -9.38
CA ASN A 16 -9.99 7.42 -10.22
C ASN A 16 -8.77 8.33 -10.32
N LEU A 17 -8.65 9.06 -11.42
CA LEU A 17 -7.55 10.00 -11.64
C LEU A 17 -7.48 11.10 -10.56
N GLU A 18 -8.63 11.53 -10.05
CA GLU A 18 -8.74 12.45 -8.91
C GLU A 18 -8.01 11.93 -7.66
N TYR A 19 -7.92 10.61 -7.50
CA TYR A 19 -7.18 10.00 -6.39
C TYR A 19 -5.68 10.17 -6.50
N ILE A 20 -5.16 10.58 -7.65
CA ILE A 20 -3.74 10.78 -7.90
C ILE A 20 -3.43 12.27 -7.97
N THR A 21 -4.31 13.05 -8.62
CA THR A 21 -4.10 14.50 -8.81
C THR A 21 -4.37 15.30 -7.54
N SER A 22 -5.23 14.82 -6.64
CA SER A 22 -5.43 15.50 -5.37
C SER A 22 -4.27 15.22 -4.40
N ASN A 23 -3.61 16.28 -3.95
CA ASN A 23 -2.47 16.26 -3.01
C ASN A 23 -2.80 15.67 -1.62
N LYS A 24 -4.07 15.31 -1.39
CA LYS A 24 -4.57 14.70 -0.15
C LYS A 24 -4.47 13.17 -0.15
N ASN A 25 -4.25 12.55 -1.31
CA ASN A 25 -4.38 11.11 -1.46
C ASN A 25 -3.04 10.37 -1.33
N VAL A 26 -3.17 9.11 -0.95
CA VAL A 26 -2.06 8.18 -0.69
C VAL A 26 -1.46 7.65 -2.02
N ILE A 27 -2.21 7.67 -3.12
CA ILE A 27 -1.78 7.12 -4.40
C ILE A 27 -1.00 8.19 -5.17
N THR A 28 0.27 7.91 -5.50
CA THR A 28 1.11 8.85 -6.25
C THR A 28 1.21 8.52 -7.73
N GLU A 29 1.05 7.25 -8.10
CA GLU A 29 1.17 6.80 -9.48
C GLU A 29 0.30 5.56 -9.71
N ALA A 30 -0.39 5.51 -10.84
CA ALA A 30 -1.12 4.32 -11.30
C ALA A 30 -1.13 4.27 -12.83
N ASN A 31 -0.37 3.34 -13.40
CA ASN A 31 -0.32 3.11 -14.84
C ASN A 31 -0.26 1.60 -15.18
N ASP A 32 0.08 1.26 -16.43
CA ASP A 32 0.16 -0.12 -16.92
C ASP A 32 1.34 -0.94 -16.38
N GLN A 33 2.32 -0.28 -15.75
CA GLN A 33 3.57 -0.90 -15.28
C GLN A 33 3.73 -0.81 -13.76
N PHE A 34 3.47 0.37 -13.19
CA PHE A 34 3.66 0.70 -11.79
C PHE A 34 2.37 1.24 -11.14
N TYR A 35 2.14 0.77 -9.93
CA TYR A 35 1.19 1.37 -9.00
C TYR A 35 1.92 1.67 -7.69
N LYS A 36 1.82 2.93 -7.25
CA LYS A 36 2.63 3.48 -6.16
C LYS A 36 1.76 4.20 -5.15
N GLU A 37 1.92 3.82 -3.89
CA GLU A 37 1.26 4.44 -2.75
C GLU A 37 2.32 5.01 -1.79
N ASP A 38 2.16 6.28 -1.41
CA ASP A 38 2.92 6.92 -0.36
C ASP A 38 2.44 6.44 1.02
N VAL A 39 3.29 5.70 1.71
CA VAL A 39 3.03 5.18 3.05
C VAL A 39 3.91 5.88 4.10
N SER A 40 4.48 7.02 3.75
CA SER A 40 5.27 7.84 4.66
C SER A 40 4.42 8.27 5.85
N LEU A 41 4.95 8.10 7.05
CA LEU A 41 4.45 8.84 8.19
C LEU A 41 4.87 10.29 7.94
N LYS A 42 3.93 11.09 7.42
CA LYS A 42 4.11 12.54 7.35
C LYS A 42 4.59 12.99 8.74
N GLY A 43 5.60 13.85 8.81
CA GLY A 43 6.30 14.21 10.06
C GLY A 43 5.43 14.86 11.15
N TRP A 44 4.13 15.04 10.91
CA TRP A 44 3.16 15.65 11.82
C TRP A 44 3.15 15.01 13.21
N ALA A 45 3.26 13.68 13.31
CA ALA A 45 3.34 13.02 14.61
C ALA A 45 4.58 13.45 15.40
N SER A 46 5.72 13.61 14.71
CA SER A 46 6.97 14.10 15.31
C SER A 46 6.85 15.54 15.77
N TRP A 47 6.16 16.40 15.00
CA TRP A 47 5.86 17.77 15.42
C TRP A 47 4.97 17.82 16.66
N ILE A 48 3.94 16.97 16.75
CA ILE A 48 3.10 16.86 17.95
C ILE A 48 3.96 16.48 19.16
N PHE A 49 4.80 15.45 19.04
CA PHE A 49 5.69 15.06 20.14
C PHE A 49 6.64 16.19 20.53
N SER A 50 7.21 16.91 19.56
CA SER A 50 8.07 18.07 19.83
C SER A 50 7.37 19.15 20.66
N VAL A 51 6.13 19.49 20.31
CA VAL A 51 5.32 20.47 21.05
C VAL A 51 5.01 19.97 22.46
N VAL A 52 4.63 18.70 22.61
CA VAL A 52 4.34 18.10 23.92
C VAL A 52 5.57 18.10 24.83
N PHE A 53 6.72 17.67 24.34
CA PHE A 53 7.96 17.66 25.15
C PHE A 53 8.41 19.08 25.53
N SER A 54 8.30 20.04 24.61
CA SER A 54 8.59 21.45 24.89
C SER A 54 7.65 22.02 25.96
N PHE A 55 6.36 21.71 25.88
CA PHE A 55 5.36 22.15 26.85
C PHE A 55 5.61 21.54 28.23
N VAL A 56 5.91 20.23 28.31
CA VAL A 56 6.25 19.57 29.57
C VAL A 56 7.52 20.18 30.19
N ALA A 57 8.57 20.43 29.41
CA ALA A 57 9.77 21.08 29.89
C ALA A 57 9.49 22.48 30.45
N PHE A 58 8.65 23.26 29.76
CA PHE A 58 8.24 24.59 30.21
C PHE A 58 7.42 24.57 31.52
N VAL A 59 6.47 23.64 31.65
CA VAL A 59 5.67 23.48 32.88
C VAL A 59 6.56 23.08 34.07
N LEU A 60 7.53 22.18 33.86
CA LEU A 60 8.47 21.78 34.92
C LEU A 60 9.35 22.94 35.37
N LEU A 61 9.82 23.78 34.43
CA LEU A 61 10.58 24.98 34.75
C LEU A 61 9.76 25.96 35.61
N LEU A 62 8.49 26.18 35.26
CA LEU A 62 7.58 27.06 36.02
C LEU A 62 7.28 26.52 37.42
N LEU A 63 6.95 25.23 37.54
CA LEU A 63 6.57 24.61 38.81
C LEU A 63 7.76 24.49 39.77
N SER A 64 8.97 24.32 39.24
CA SER A 64 10.18 24.23 40.05
C SER A 64 10.73 25.60 40.47
N GLY A 65 10.17 26.71 39.97
CA GLY A 65 10.67 28.05 40.27
C GLY A 65 12.15 28.24 39.90
N GLY A 66 12.67 27.44 38.96
CA GLY A 66 14.09 27.41 38.59
C GLY A 66 15.00 26.61 39.53
N SER A 67 14.48 25.96 40.57
CA SER A 67 15.25 25.02 41.42
C SER A 67 15.13 23.56 40.96
N GLY A 68 14.51 23.33 39.80
CA GLY A 68 14.33 22.01 39.21
C GLY A 68 15.64 21.38 38.75
N SER A 69 15.58 20.10 38.38
CA SER A 69 16.73 19.44 37.76
C SER A 69 16.95 19.99 36.36
N LEU A 70 17.83 20.99 36.23
CA LEU A 70 18.25 21.58 34.95
C LEU A 70 18.66 20.50 33.93
N ILE A 71 19.24 19.40 34.40
CA ILE A 71 19.63 18.26 33.57
C ILE A 71 18.41 17.63 32.88
N ILE A 72 17.32 17.42 33.61
CA ILE A 72 16.08 16.83 33.05
C ILE A 72 15.47 17.78 32.02
N GLU A 73 15.43 19.08 32.32
CA GLU A 73 14.89 20.09 31.40
C GLU A 73 15.68 20.16 30.09
N ILE A 74 17.01 20.17 30.17
CA ILE A 74 17.90 20.15 29.00
C ILE A 74 17.66 18.88 28.17
N ILE A 75 17.54 17.71 28.80
CA ILE A 75 17.24 16.45 28.09
C ILE A 75 15.91 16.53 27.35
N LEU A 76 14.85 17.07 27.99
CA LEU A 76 13.54 17.22 27.36
C LEU A 76 13.58 18.17 26.16
N PHE A 77 14.29 19.30 26.28
CA PHE A 77 14.49 20.22 25.15
C PHE A 77 15.26 19.59 24.00
N ILE A 78 16.32 18.82 24.29
CA ILE A 78 17.08 18.09 23.26
C ILE A 78 16.18 17.08 22.55
N VAL A 79 15.38 16.30 23.29
CA VAL A 79 14.44 15.34 22.70
C VAL A 79 13.40 16.06 21.83
N ALA A 80 12.83 17.17 22.32
CA ALA A 80 11.88 17.98 21.56
C ALA A 80 12.49 18.52 20.26
N PHE A 81 13.74 18.99 20.32
CA PHE A 81 14.46 19.51 19.16
C PHE A 81 14.79 18.42 18.12
N ILE A 82 15.23 17.24 18.56
CA ILE A 82 15.44 16.09 17.66
C ILE A 82 14.13 15.70 16.97
N MET A 83 13.01 15.66 17.71
CA MET A 83 11.69 15.37 17.14
C MET A 83 11.24 16.46 16.16
N LEU A 84 11.56 17.73 16.40
CA LEU A 84 11.26 18.82 15.49
C LEU A 84 11.98 18.61 14.15
N ILE A 85 13.30 18.39 14.19
CA ILE A 85 14.13 18.13 13.02
C ILE A 85 13.63 16.89 12.27
N TYR A 86 13.37 15.80 12.98
CA TYR A 86 12.89 14.56 12.36
C TYR A 86 11.57 14.76 11.61
N GLY A 87 10.68 15.63 12.09
CA GLY A 87 9.44 15.96 11.40
C GLY A 87 9.65 16.59 10.02
N PHE A 88 10.76 17.31 9.80
CA PHE A 88 11.11 17.87 8.50
C PHE A 88 11.87 16.90 7.58
N ILE A 89 12.70 16.02 8.15
CA ILE A 89 13.59 15.12 7.39
C ILE A 89 13.00 13.70 7.29
N ALA A 90 11.76 13.48 7.74
CA ALA A 90 11.13 12.16 7.69
C ALA A 90 11.19 11.59 6.26
N PRO A 91 11.83 10.41 6.06
CA PRO A 91 12.08 9.90 4.72
C PRO A 91 10.77 9.47 4.05
N ALA A 92 10.65 9.82 2.77
CA ALA A 92 9.55 9.33 1.95
C ALA A 92 9.65 7.82 1.75
N ARG A 93 8.55 7.09 1.94
CA ARG A 93 8.46 5.64 1.80
C ARG A 93 7.27 5.29 0.92
N PHE A 94 7.52 4.46 -0.08
CA PHE A 94 6.50 4.08 -1.06
C PHE A 94 6.29 2.58 -1.08
N LYS A 95 5.03 2.17 -1.15
CA LYS A 95 4.62 0.83 -1.54
C LYS A 95 4.51 0.80 -3.06
N ILE A 96 5.23 -0.12 -3.71
CA ILE A 96 5.35 -0.16 -5.17
C ILE A 96 4.96 -1.54 -5.69
N TYR A 97 4.13 -1.56 -6.71
CA TYR A 97 3.69 -2.75 -7.43
C TYR A 97 4.23 -2.67 -8.85
N ASP A 98 5.18 -3.51 -9.19
CA ASP A 98 5.71 -3.68 -10.54
C ASP A 98 4.99 -4.83 -11.22
N ARG A 99 4.03 -4.46 -12.06
CA ARG A 99 3.11 -5.38 -12.72
C ARG A 99 3.81 -6.31 -13.70
N LEU A 100 4.76 -5.79 -14.49
CA LEU A 100 5.38 -6.55 -15.58
C LEU A 100 6.40 -7.56 -15.07
N ASN A 101 7.19 -7.17 -14.06
CA ASN A 101 8.15 -8.06 -13.41
C ASN A 101 7.50 -8.94 -12.33
N GLY A 102 6.26 -8.63 -11.94
CA GLY A 102 5.52 -9.38 -10.92
C GLY A 102 6.12 -9.18 -9.53
N ILE A 103 6.66 -8.00 -9.23
CA ILE A 103 7.33 -7.69 -7.97
C ILE A 103 6.49 -6.71 -7.16
N VAL A 104 6.39 -6.93 -5.85
CA VAL A 104 5.78 -6.00 -4.90
C VAL A 104 6.85 -5.59 -3.89
N PHE A 105 7.15 -4.30 -3.84
CA PHE A 105 8.02 -3.69 -2.85
C PHE A 105 7.18 -3.09 -1.72
N LEU A 106 7.44 -3.57 -0.50
CA LEU A 106 6.74 -3.16 0.70
C LEU A 106 7.76 -2.60 1.71
N PRO A 107 7.67 -1.30 2.05
CA PRO A 107 8.53 -0.74 3.08
C PRO A 107 8.05 -1.22 4.46
N ASN A 108 8.97 -1.57 5.33
CA ASN A 108 8.64 -1.96 6.70
C ASN A 108 8.90 -0.80 7.66
N ARG A 109 7.98 -0.58 8.61
CA ARG A 109 8.20 0.42 9.67
C ARG A 109 9.37 0.04 10.57
N ILE A 110 9.43 -1.24 10.90
CA ILE A 110 10.42 -1.84 11.80
C ILE A 110 11.04 -3.02 11.06
N GLY A 111 12.36 -3.02 10.90
CA GLY A 111 13.09 -4.06 10.17
C GLY A 111 13.37 -3.70 8.71
N LYS A 112 13.79 -4.70 7.93
CA LYS A 112 14.20 -4.53 6.53
C LYS A 112 12.98 -4.46 5.60
N ASP A 113 13.07 -3.63 4.57
CA ASP A 113 12.08 -3.58 3.50
C ASP A 113 11.98 -4.93 2.77
N ALA A 114 10.80 -5.20 2.19
CA ALA A 114 10.50 -6.48 1.57
C ALA A 114 10.23 -6.31 0.07
N THR A 115 11.10 -6.89 -0.76
CA THR A 115 10.88 -7.07 -2.20
C THR A 115 10.42 -8.50 -2.45
N LEU A 116 9.18 -8.66 -2.89
CA LEU A 116 8.51 -9.96 -3.00
C LEU A 116 8.11 -10.24 -4.44
N ASN A 117 8.39 -11.44 -4.93
CA ASN A 117 7.76 -11.90 -6.16
C ASN A 117 6.30 -12.28 -5.86
N PHE A 118 5.37 -11.64 -6.55
CA PHE A 118 3.95 -11.83 -6.30
C PHE A 118 3.52 -13.28 -6.54
N SER A 119 4.07 -13.97 -7.54
CA SER A 119 3.71 -15.35 -7.89
C SER A 119 3.99 -16.37 -6.77
N THR A 120 5.08 -16.20 -6.01
CA THR A 120 5.46 -17.11 -4.92
C THR A 120 5.01 -16.63 -3.54
N SER A 121 4.78 -15.32 -3.40
CA SER A 121 4.29 -14.73 -2.15
C SER A 121 2.87 -15.19 -1.77
N VAL A 122 2.51 -15.05 -0.50
CA VAL A 122 1.20 -15.46 0.04
C VAL A 122 0.54 -14.30 0.77
N GLY A 123 -0.73 -14.04 0.45
CA GLY A 123 -1.56 -13.08 1.18
C GLY A 123 -2.00 -13.65 2.52
N PHE A 124 -2.03 -12.81 3.55
CA PHE A 124 -2.31 -13.24 4.91
C PHE A 124 -3.03 -12.15 5.71
N ILE A 125 -4.13 -12.52 6.38
CA ILE A 125 -4.87 -11.65 7.29
C ILE A 125 -4.52 -12.02 8.74
N LYS A 126 -3.95 -11.04 9.45
CA LYS A 126 -3.78 -11.08 10.91
C LYS A 126 -4.96 -10.36 11.55
N TYR A 127 -5.75 -11.07 12.34
CA TYR A 127 -6.77 -10.45 13.19
C TYR A 127 -6.13 -9.95 14.48
N ILE A 128 -6.49 -8.74 14.89
CA ILE A 128 -5.98 -8.06 16.08
C ILE A 128 -7.19 -7.45 16.79
N ASN A 129 -7.25 -7.59 18.12
CA ASN A 129 -8.23 -6.88 18.92
C ASN A 129 -7.76 -5.43 19.08
N SER A 130 -8.37 -4.54 18.31
CA SER A 130 -8.03 -3.12 18.34
C SER A 130 -8.72 -2.38 19.50
N SER A 131 -9.81 -2.93 20.03
CA SER A 131 -10.58 -2.43 21.18
C SER A 131 -11.40 -3.57 21.79
N PRO A 132 -11.85 -3.52 23.06
CA PRO A 132 -12.79 -4.51 23.60
C PRO A 132 -14.00 -4.70 22.67
N GLY A 133 -14.23 -5.94 22.25
CA GLY A 133 -15.33 -6.29 21.34
C GLY A 133 -15.11 -5.96 19.84
N VAL A 134 -13.98 -5.35 19.46
CA VAL A 134 -13.69 -5.00 18.05
C VAL A 134 -12.50 -5.78 17.53
N MET A 135 -12.77 -6.64 16.53
CA MET A 135 -11.74 -7.40 15.82
C MET A 135 -11.41 -6.71 14.49
N SER A 136 -10.19 -6.20 14.36
CA SER A 136 -9.67 -5.61 13.12
C SER A 136 -8.78 -6.60 12.39
N GLY A 137 -8.93 -6.71 11.08
CA GLY A 137 -8.01 -7.48 10.24
C GLY A 137 -6.90 -6.61 9.66
N MET A 138 -5.73 -7.21 9.45
CA MET A 138 -4.58 -6.59 8.83
C MET A 138 -4.06 -7.48 7.71
N LEU A 139 -4.12 -6.98 6.47
CA LEU A 139 -3.65 -7.67 5.28
C LEU A 139 -2.14 -7.46 5.11
N LYS A 140 -1.42 -8.57 4.98
CA LYS A 140 0.02 -8.62 4.74
C LYS A 140 0.32 -9.50 3.53
N LEU A 141 1.42 -9.19 2.86
CA LEU A 141 2.02 -10.07 1.86
C LEU A 141 3.29 -10.69 2.45
N LEU A 142 3.41 -12.00 2.37
CA LEU A 142 4.53 -12.76 2.92
C LEU A 142 5.31 -13.43 1.80
N SER A 143 6.63 -13.53 1.93
CA SER A 143 7.48 -14.26 0.97
C SER A 143 7.07 -15.73 0.85
N SER A 144 6.74 -16.37 1.97
CA SER A 144 6.28 -17.77 2.00
C SER A 144 5.48 -18.05 3.28
N ARG A 145 4.59 -19.05 3.23
CA ARG A 145 3.86 -19.56 4.41
C ARG A 145 4.80 -19.99 5.54
N LYS A 146 6.00 -20.49 5.22
CA LYS A 146 7.01 -20.94 6.21
C LYS A 146 7.81 -19.79 6.84
N ARG A 147 7.79 -18.59 6.24
CA ARG A 147 8.60 -17.43 6.68
C ARG A 147 7.71 -16.21 6.96
N PRO A 148 6.86 -16.24 8.00
CA PRO A 148 5.89 -15.19 8.27
C PRO A 148 6.51 -13.85 8.71
N ARG A 149 7.81 -13.84 9.05
CA ARG A 149 8.56 -12.62 9.37
C ARG A 149 9.10 -11.89 8.13
N GLN A 150 9.12 -12.55 6.97
CA GLN A 150 9.61 -11.96 5.72
C GLN A 150 8.41 -11.53 4.88
N GLY A 151 8.08 -10.24 4.93
CA GLY A 151 6.93 -9.69 4.24
C GLY A 151 6.68 -8.25 4.61
N GLY A 152 5.54 -7.72 4.16
CA GLY A 152 5.15 -6.34 4.43
C GLY A 152 3.64 -6.18 4.59
N PHE A 153 3.25 -4.98 5.00
CA PHE A 153 1.85 -4.60 5.20
C PHE A 153 1.24 -4.08 3.89
N LEU A 154 0.01 -4.49 3.58
CA LEU A 154 -0.74 -4.00 2.42
C LEU A 154 -1.85 -3.02 2.82
N ALA A 155 -2.69 -3.40 3.79
CA ALA A 155 -3.83 -2.61 4.23
C ALA A 155 -4.41 -3.07 5.58
N GLN A 156 -5.13 -2.16 6.25
CA GLN A 156 -5.89 -2.42 7.49
C GLN A 156 -7.41 -2.27 7.31
N HIS A 157 -7.83 -1.67 6.20
CA HIS A 157 -9.24 -1.47 5.87
C HIS A 157 -9.53 -2.04 4.48
N ASN A 158 -10.79 -2.44 4.25
CA ASN A 158 -11.26 -2.98 2.97
C ASN A 158 -10.37 -4.11 2.43
N LEU A 159 -10.03 -5.07 3.30
CA LEU A 159 -9.02 -6.11 3.04
C LEU A 159 -9.32 -6.89 1.76
N ASP A 160 -10.57 -7.32 1.57
CA ASP A 160 -11.00 -8.05 0.37
C ASP A 160 -10.89 -7.22 -0.90
N ASN A 161 -11.14 -5.91 -0.79
CA ASN A 161 -11.04 -4.98 -1.91
C ASN A 161 -9.59 -4.74 -2.32
N VAL A 162 -8.71 -4.49 -1.35
CA VAL A 162 -7.27 -4.30 -1.58
C VAL A 162 -6.64 -5.59 -2.11
N TRP A 163 -7.07 -6.75 -1.60
CA TRP A 163 -6.59 -8.03 -2.12
C TRP A 163 -7.08 -8.30 -3.55
N ALA A 164 -8.36 -8.08 -3.84
CA ALA A 164 -8.89 -8.19 -5.19
C ALA A 164 -8.18 -7.27 -6.18
N PHE A 165 -7.91 -6.02 -5.78
CA PHE A 165 -7.15 -5.06 -6.58
C PHE A 165 -5.73 -5.55 -6.82
N THR A 166 -5.04 -5.99 -5.75
CA THR A 166 -3.66 -6.49 -5.84
C THR A 166 -3.57 -7.69 -6.78
N VAL A 167 -4.44 -8.69 -6.65
CA VAL A 167 -4.44 -9.87 -7.53
C VAL A 167 -4.75 -9.48 -8.97
N TRP A 168 -5.73 -8.59 -9.22
CA TRP A 168 -6.07 -8.14 -10.56
C TRP A 168 -4.92 -7.34 -11.19
N TYR A 169 -4.39 -6.34 -10.48
CA TYR A 169 -3.33 -5.47 -10.98
C TYR A 169 -2.05 -6.26 -11.29
N MET A 170 -1.64 -7.17 -10.40
CA MET A 170 -0.44 -7.99 -10.60
C MET A 170 -0.61 -9.11 -11.64
N ASP A 171 -1.82 -9.35 -12.13
CA ASP A 171 -2.05 -10.24 -13.26
C ASP A 171 -1.82 -9.50 -14.58
N LYS A 172 -0.57 -9.56 -15.07
CA LYS A 172 -0.20 -8.89 -16.34
C LYS A 172 -0.97 -9.39 -17.56
N ASN A 173 -1.63 -10.55 -17.48
CA ASN A 173 -2.41 -11.09 -18.60
C ASN A 173 -3.87 -10.59 -18.59
N ARG A 174 -4.32 -9.97 -17.49
CA ARG A 174 -5.63 -9.35 -17.38
C ARG A 174 -5.63 -7.89 -17.85
N PRO A 175 -6.78 -7.38 -18.31
CA PRO A 175 -6.96 -5.94 -18.50
C PRO A 175 -6.72 -5.17 -17.20
N LEU A 176 -6.32 -3.91 -17.31
CA LEU A 176 -6.12 -3.04 -16.14
C LEU A 176 -7.39 -2.96 -15.27
N PRO A 177 -7.25 -2.89 -13.93
CA PRO A 177 -8.37 -2.76 -13.00
C PRO A 177 -9.30 -1.58 -13.34
N PRO A 178 -10.54 -1.60 -12.82
CA PRO A 178 -11.48 -0.52 -13.09
C PRO A 178 -11.04 0.81 -12.46
N GLY A 179 -11.38 1.92 -13.11
CA GLY A 179 -11.09 3.28 -12.63
C GLY A 179 -10.42 4.15 -13.69
N THR A 180 -10.67 5.46 -13.60
CA THR A 180 -10.26 6.43 -14.62
C THR A 180 -8.77 6.71 -14.66
N ALA A 181 -8.04 6.38 -13.59
CA ALA A 181 -6.58 6.53 -13.57
C ALA A 181 -5.89 5.64 -14.61
N PHE A 182 -6.50 4.50 -14.97
CA PHE A 182 -5.92 3.55 -15.92
C PHE A 182 -6.37 3.78 -17.36
N ASP A 183 -7.39 4.61 -17.61
CA ASP A 183 -8.01 4.79 -18.92
C ASP A 183 -6.99 5.20 -20.01
N PRO A 184 -6.03 6.13 -19.76
CA PRO A 184 -5.01 6.49 -20.74
C PRO A 184 -4.11 5.32 -21.17
N TYR A 185 -3.99 4.29 -20.34
CA TYR A 185 -3.08 3.17 -20.55
C TYR A 185 -3.76 1.91 -21.08
N ARG A 186 -5.10 1.87 -21.12
CA ARG A 186 -5.86 0.66 -21.52
C ARG A 186 -5.55 0.21 -22.94
N GLN A 187 -5.46 1.16 -23.88
CA GLN A 187 -5.19 0.84 -25.28
C GLN A 187 -3.79 0.24 -25.47
N LYS A 188 -2.78 0.86 -24.85
CA LYS A 188 -1.39 0.36 -24.87
C LYS A 188 -1.28 -1.04 -24.24
N ASP A 189 -1.92 -1.26 -23.08
CA ASP A 189 -1.91 -2.59 -22.44
C ASP A 189 -2.65 -3.63 -23.30
N PHE A 190 -3.75 -3.25 -23.96
CA PHE A 190 -4.46 -4.12 -24.90
C PHE A 190 -3.59 -4.53 -26.08
N GLU A 191 -2.92 -3.59 -26.74
CA GLU A 191 -2.03 -3.84 -27.87
C GLU A 191 -0.85 -4.75 -27.49
N ARG A 192 -0.24 -4.53 -26.32
CA ARG A 192 0.79 -5.42 -25.78
C ARG A 192 0.26 -6.85 -25.61
N ARG A 193 -0.89 -7.02 -24.93
CA ARG A 193 -1.48 -8.36 -24.73
C ARG A 193 -1.89 -9.00 -26.04
N LYS A 194 -2.33 -8.22 -27.03
CA LYS A 194 -2.64 -8.69 -28.38
C LYS A 194 -1.39 -9.22 -29.08
N ALA A 195 -0.27 -8.52 -28.98
CA ALA A 195 1.02 -8.98 -29.52
C ALA A 195 1.52 -10.27 -28.84
N GLU A 196 1.22 -10.45 -27.56
CA GLU A 196 1.49 -11.69 -26.81
C GLU A 196 0.46 -12.81 -27.08
N GLY A 197 -0.56 -12.57 -27.92
CA GLY A 197 -1.59 -13.56 -28.25
C GLY A 197 -2.68 -13.75 -27.20
N PHE A 198 -2.91 -12.76 -26.33
CA PHE A 198 -3.85 -12.80 -25.20
C PHE A 198 -3.68 -14.06 -24.33
N PRO A 199 -2.53 -14.19 -23.63
CA PRO A 199 -2.31 -15.31 -22.73
C PRO A 199 -3.38 -15.39 -21.63
N LYS A 200 -3.62 -16.61 -21.13
CA LYS A 200 -4.58 -16.84 -20.04
C LYS A 200 -4.19 -16.08 -18.77
N PRO A 201 -5.15 -15.56 -17.99
CA PRO A 201 -4.92 -14.94 -16.69
C PRO A 201 -4.11 -15.85 -15.78
N LEU A 202 -3.18 -15.26 -15.03
CA LEU A 202 -2.30 -15.99 -14.13
C LEU A 202 -3.00 -16.46 -12.86
N TYR A 203 -4.01 -15.71 -12.42
CA TYR A 203 -4.76 -16.00 -11.21
C TYR A 203 -6.24 -16.20 -11.54
N PRO A 204 -7.00 -17.06 -10.84
CA PRO A 204 -8.44 -17.23 -11.07
C PRO A 204 -9.28 -16.00 -10.64
N SER A 205 -10.49 -15.89 -11.18
CA SER A 205 -11.47 -14.85 -10.85
C SER A 205 -12.88 -15.42 -10.84
N ASN A 206 -13.66 -15.11 -9.81
CA ASN A 206 -15.08 -15.45 -9.71
C ASN A 206 -15.97 -14.39 -10.36
N ILE A 207 -15.39 -13.28 -10.79
CA ILE A 207 -16.08 -12.19 -11.48
C ILE A 207 -15.56 -12.05 -12.91
N ALA A 208 -16.39 -11.50 -13.78
CA ALA A 208 -15.97 -11.13 -15.13
C ALA A 208 -14.95 -9.98 -15.09
N THR A 209 -13.90 -10.10 -15.90
CA THR A 209 -12.91 -9.05 -16.14
C THR A 209 -12.99 -8.59 -17.60
N PRO A 210 -13.97 -7.74 -17.94
CA PRO A 210 -14.17 -7.27 -19.30
C PRO A 210 -13.06 -6.31 -19.74
N GLU A 211 -12.80 -6.26 -21.04
CA GLU A 211 -12.02 -5.19 -21.67
C GLU A 211 -12.74 -3.83 -21.61
N ALA A 212 -12.07 -2.76 -22.01
CA ALA A 212 -12.63 -1.41 -21.97
C ALA A 212 -13.83 -1.25 -22.92
N THR A 213 -13.79 -1.93 -24.07
CA THR A 213 -14.87 -1.90 -25.07
C THR A 213 -15.32 -3.32 -25.45
N LYS A 214 -16.58 -3.43 -25.92
CA LYS A 214 -17.12 -4.72 -26.40
C LYS A 214 -16.35 -5.26 -27.60
N ALA A 215 -15.85 -4.39 -28.47
CA ALA A 215 -15.04 -4.77 -29.63
C ALA A 215 -13.69 -5.40 -29.21
N GLN A 216 -12.99 -4.79 -28.26
CA GLN A 216 -11.77 -5.34 -27.68
C GLN A 216 -12.02 -6.71 -27.02
N GLN A 217 -13.16 -6.84 -26.31
CA GLN A 217 -13.55 -8.10 -25.69
C GLN A 217 -13.76 -9.20 -26.75
N ALA A 218 -14.44 -8.90 -27.85
CA ALA A 218 -14.65 -9.85 -28.94
C ALA A 218 -13.32 -10.25 -29.62
N GLU A 219 -12.42 -9.29 -29.81
CA GLU A 219 -11.09 -9.55 -30.39
C GLU A 219 -10.23 -10.44 -29.49
N ARG A 220 -10.27 -10.20 -28.17
CA ARG A 220 -9.60 -11.07 -27.18
C ARG A 220 -10.10 -12.50 -27.25
N LEU A 221 -11.41 -12.70 -27.30
CA LEU A 221 -12.02 -14.04 -27.41
C LEU A 221 -11.60 -14.74 -28.71
N ARG A 222 -11.53 -14.00 -29.82
CA ARG A 222 -11.14 -14.53 -31.13
C ARG A 222 -9.67 -15.00 -31.16
N ILE A 223 -8.76 -14.20 -30.60
CA ILE A 223 -7.31 -14.48 -30.65
C ILE A 223 -6.87 -15.41 -29.52
N GLY A 224 -7.33 -15.16 -28.29
CA GLY A 224 -6.96 -15.92 -27.10
C GLY A 224 -7.51 -17.34 -27.09
N LYS A 225 -8.66 -17.57 -27.72
CA LYS A 225 -9.34 -18.89 -27.80
C LYS A 225 -9.67 -19.48 -26.41
N TRP A 226 -9.98 -18.63 -25.43
CA TRP A 226 -10.45 -18.99 -24.08
C TRP A 226 -11.34 -17.90 -23.48
#